data_AF-H9MD81-F1
#
_entry.id   AF-H9MD81-F1
#
_cell.length_a   1.000
_cell.length_b   1.000
_cell.length_c   1.000
_cell.angle_alpha   90.00
_cell.angle_beta   90.00
_cell.angle_gamma   90.00
#
_symmetry.space_group_name_H-M   'P 1'
#
loop_
_entity.id
_entity.type
_entity.pdbx_description
1 polymer ?
#
loop_
_entity_poly.entity_id
_entity_poly.type
_entity_poly.pdbx_seq_one_letter_code
_entity_poly.pdbx_strand_id
1 'polypeptide(L)' 'AGNISPIDVITHVPILCEEADIPYIYVPSKEDLAGAGATKRPTCCVLVLTSPTKGSLSEEEDKKLKEDYSEVVK' A
#
# COMPACT_ATOMS: atom_id res chain seq x y z
N ALA A 1 -1.28 -1.93 -8.10
CA ALA A 1 -1.93 -3.10 -8.73
C ALA A 1 -1.38 -3.32 -10.13
N GLY A 2 -1.04 -4.56 -10.50
CA GLY A 2 -0.32 -4.90 -11.74
C GLY A 2 -1.19 -4.97 -13.00
N ASN A 3 -2.51 -5.10 -12.85
CA ASN A 3 -3.47 -5.15 -13.96
C ASN A 3 -4.12 -3.77 -14.30
N ILE A 4 -3.44 -2.66 -14.01
CA ILE A 4 -3.93 -1.31 -14.34
C ILE A 4 -3.66 -0.99 -15.80
N SER A 5 -4.68 -0.48 -16.48
CA SER A 5 -4.62 -0.01 -17.86
C SER A 5 -5.30 1.35 -17.96
N PRO A 6 -4.66 2.36 -18.58
CA PRO A 6 -3.30 2.34 -19.15
C PRO A 6 -2.19 2.32 -18.09
N ILE A 7 -1.01 1.80 -18.44
CA ILE A 7 0.12 1.64 -17.51
C ILE A 7 0.68 2.97 -17.02
N ASP A 8 0.52 4.03 -17.81
CA ASP A 8 0.97 5.40 -17.51
C ASP A 8 0.51 5.90 -16.13
N VAL A 9 -0.64 5.39 -15.64
CA VAL A 9 -1.21 5.71 -14.33
C VAL A 9 -0.31 5.29 -13.15
N ILE A 10 0.52 4.25 -13.29
CA ILE A 10 1.38 3.76 -12.19
C ILE A 10 2.84 4.14 -12.40
N THR A 11 3.29 4.34 -13.64
CA THR A 11 4.73 4.51 -13.96
C THR A 11 5.47 5.59 -13.15
N HIS A 12 4.79 6.65 -12.72
CA HIS A 12 5.39 7.74 -11.96
C HIS A 12 5.48 7.48 -10.44
N VAL A 13 4.73 6.50 -9.92
CA VAL A 13 4.65 6.21 -8.48
C VAL A 13 5.93 5.58 -7.94
N PRO A 14 6.53 4.54 -8.58
CA PRO A 14 7.78 3.95 -8.12
C PRO A 14 8.92 4.96 -8.08
N ILE A 15 9.01 5.85 -9.08
CA ILE A 15 10.04 6.89 -9.16
C ILE A 15 9.94 7.81 -7.94
N LEU A 16 8.73 8.27 -7.62
CA LEU A 16 8.49 9.11 -6.44
C LEU A 16 8.82 8.37 -5.14
N CYS A 17 8.51 7.07 -5.05
CA CYS A 17 8.83 6.25 -3.88
C CYS A 17 10.35 6.07 -3.72
N GLU A 18 11.09 5.89 -4.81
CA GLU A 18 12.56 5.81 -4.79
C GLU A 18 13.21 7.12 -4.37
N GLU A 19 12.72 8.27 -4.85
CA GLU A 19 13.22 9.59 -4.43
C GLU A 19 12.97 9.88 -2.94
N ALA A 20 11.90 9.32 -2.38
CA ALA A 20 11.50 9.51 -0.99
C ALA A 20 11.98 8.39 -0.04
N ASP A 21 12.72 7.39 -0.54
CA ASP A 21 13.15 6.19 0.20
C ASP A 21 11.96 5.43 0.85
N ILE A 22 10.82 5.40 0.15
CA ILE A 22 9.58 4.76 0.61
C ILE A 22 9.48 3.35 -0.01
N PRO A 23 9.38 2.29 0.81
CA PRO A 23 9.22 0.93 0.31
C PRO A 23 7.84 0.75 -0.34
N TYR A 24 7.80 0.01 -1.45
CA TYR A 24 6.58 -0.25 -2.21
C TYR A 24 6.50 -1.69 -2.71
N ILE A 25 5.28 -2.19 -2.92
CA ILE A 25 5.01 -3.54 -3.45
C ILE A 25 3.97 -3.51 -4.55
N TYR A 26 4.09 -4.44 -5.51
CA TYR A 26 3.08 -4.67 -6.53
C TYR A 26 2.20 -5.85 -6.15
N VAL A 27 0.89 -5.60 -6.14
CA VAL A 27 -0.13 -6.65 -6.07
C VAL A 27 -0.66 -6.96 -7.47
N PRO A 28 -0.97 -8.22 -7.81
CA PRO A 28 -1.36 -8.62 -9.18
C PRO A 28 -2.70 -8.04 -9.64
N SER A 29 -3.66 -7.89 -8.73
CA SER A 29 -5.06 -7.55 -9.02
C SER A 29 -5.49 -6.24 -8.33
N LYS A 30 -6.15 -5.35 -9.08
CA LYS A 30 -6.76 -4.12 -8.57
C LYS A 30 -8.04 -4.39 -7.77
N GLU A 31 -8.72 -5.50 -8.07
CA GLU A 31 -9.91 -5.95 -7.35
C GLU A 31 -9.54 -6.40 -5.95
N ASP A 32 -8.46 -7.18 -5.81
CA ASP A 32 -7.97 -7.67 -4.51
C ASP A 32 -7.55 -6.50 -3.62
N LEU A 33 -6.86 -5.51 -4.21
CA LEU A 33 -6.47 -4.29 -3.53
C LEU A 33 -7.68 -3.46 -3.07
N ALA A 34 -8.71 -3.35 -3.91
CA ALA A 34 -9.93 -2.63 -3.57
C ALA A 34 -10.71 -3.31 -2.44
N GLY A 35 -10.75 -4.64 -2.45
CA GLY A 35 -11.32 -5.46 -1.39
C GLY A 35 -10.58 -5.26 -0.06
N ALA A 36 -9.25 -5.28 -0.07
CA ALA A 36 -8.43 -5.03 1.11
C ALA A 36 -8.59 -3.60 1.65
N GLY A 37 -8.71 -2.60 0.77
CA GLY A 37 -8.93 -1.20 1.15
C GLY A 37 -10.37 -0.85 1.56
N ALA A 38 -11.29 -1.82 1.61
CA ALA A 38 -12.72 -1.61 1.87
C ALA A 38 -13.37 -0.56 0.94
N THR A 39 -12.87 -0.44 -0.29
CA THR A 39 -13.33 0.54 -1.28
C THR A 39 -14.19 -0.13 -2.36
N LYS A 40 -15.35 0.46 -2.69
CA LYS A 40 -16.23 -0.04 -3.78
C LYS A 40 -15.70 0.25 -5.19
N ARG A 41 -14.74 1.17 -5.33
CA ARG A 41 -14.12 1.47 -6.64
C ARG A 41 -12.72 0.84 -6.69
N PRO A 42 -12.30 0.30 -7.85
CA PRO A 42 -10.94 -0.20 -8.03
C PRO A 42 -9.92 0.91 -7.75
N THR A 43 -8.94 0.61 -6.90
CA THR A 43 -7.89 1.57 -6.51
C THR A 43 -6.58 1.17 -7.18
N CYS A 44 -5.83 2.13 -7.72
CA CYS A 44 -4.55 1.87 -8.36
C CYS A 44 -3.40 1.71 -7.35
N CYS A 45 -3.39 2.58 -6.32
CA CYS A 45 -2.35 2.70 -5.30
C CYS A 45 -2.98 2.87 -3.92
N VAL A 46 -2.39 2.25 -2.90
CA VAL A 46 -2.79 2.41 -1.50
C VAL A 46 -1.54 2.76 -0.71
N LEU A 47 -1.63 3.81 0.11
CA LEU A 47 -0.58 4.18 1.05
C LEU A 47 -0.90 3.56 2.41
N VAL A 48 -0.01 2.70 2.89
CA VAL A 48 -0.10 2.13 4.23
C VAL A 48 0.63 3.05 5.19
N LEU A 49 -0.10 3.60 6.17
CA LEU A 49 0.48 4.42 7.23
C LEU A 49 0.78 3.53 8.44
N THR A 50 2.01 3.59 8.94
CA THR A 50 2.44 2.88 10.17
C THR A 50 1.88 3.51 11.44
N SER A 51 1.15 4.61 11.32
CA SER A 51 0.52 5.31 12.45
C SER A 51 -0.83 5.89 12.03
N PRO A 52 -1.86 5.76 12.86
CA PRO A 52 -3.19 6.26 12.55
C PRO A 52 -3.21 7.79 12.53
N THR A 53 -3.87 8.38 11.53
CA THR A 53 -4.05 9.84 11.44
C THR A 53 -5.11 10.36 12.43
N LYS A 54 -6.04 9.48 12.84
CA LYS A 54 -7.04 9.70 13.89
C LYS A 54 -7.33 8.37 14.61
N GLY A 55 -7.36 8.39 15.93
CA GLY A 55 -7.55 7.21 16.77
C GLY A 55 -6.24 6.50 17.11
N SER A 56 -6.35 5.36 17.79
CA SER A 56 -5.25 4.45 18.13
C SER A 56 -5.60 3.05 17.61
N LEU A 57 -4.63 2.35 17.01
CA LEU A 57 -4.78 0.92 16.77
C LEU A 57 -4.59 0.17 18.09
N SER A 58 -5.08 -1.07 18.17
CA SER A 58 -4.74 -1.93 19.29
C SER A 58 -3.25 -2.29 19.26
N GLU A 59 -2.64 -2.52 20.43
CA GLU A 59 -1.21 -2.86 20.52
C GLU A 59 -0.86 -4.13 19.73
N GLU A 60 -1.81 -5.06 19.60
CA GLU A 60 -1.66 -6.29 18.81
C GLU A 60 -1.61 -6.01 17.30
N GLU A 61 -2.49 -5.15 16.80
CA GLU A 61 -2.51 -4.74 15.39
C GLU A 61 -1.28 -3.90 15.03
N ASP A 62 -0.85 -3.01 15.92
CA ASP A 62 0.36 -2.20 15.72
C ASP A 62 1.63 -3.06 15.67
N LYS A 63 1.70 -4.09 16.53
CA LYS A 63 2.84 -5.02 16.52
C LYS A 63 2.88 -5.83 15.23
N LYS A 64 1.73 -6.37 14.82
CA LYS A 64 1.61 -7.13 13.58
C LYS A 64 1.95 -6.27 12.36
N LEU A 65 1.45 -5.04 12.30
CA LEU A 65 1.74 -4.10 11.22
C LEU A 65 3.25 -3.80 11.12
N LYS A 66 3.93 -3.66 12.25
CA LYS A 66 5.39 -3.43 12.28
C LYS A 66 6.18 -4.68 11.85
N GLU A 67 5.75 -5.86 12.26
CA GLU A 67 6.34 -7.13 11.81
C GLU A 67 6.20 -7.29 10.29
N ASP A 68 4.98 -7.19 9.77
CA ASP A 68 4.67 -7.30 8.34
C ASP A 68 5.42 -6.21 7.52
N TYR A 69 5.49 -4.98 8.03
CA TYR A 69 6.24 -3.90 7.39
C TYR A 69 7.75 -4.21 7.33
N SER A 70 8.33 -4.74 8.41
CA SER A 70 9.76 -5.09 8.46
C SER A 70 10.17 -6.19 7.48
N GLU A 71 9.25 -7.10 7.13
CA GLU A 71 9.48 -8.11 6.11
C GLU A 71 9.55 -7.52 4.70
N VAL A 72 8.80 -6.44 4.45
CA VAL A 72 8.72 -5.76 3.15
C VAL A 72 9.87 -4.78 2.92
N VAL A 73 10.42 -4.19 3.98
CA VAL A 73 11.54 -3.22 3.89
C VAL A 73 12.92 -3.91 3.80
N LYS A 74 13.00 -5.22 4.04
CA LYS A 74 14.26 -5.99 3.91
C LYS A 74 14.69 -6.18 2.46
#